data_AF-A0A451BT27-F1
#
_entry.id   AF-A0A451BT27-F1
#
_cell.length_a   1.000
_cell.length_b   1.000
_cell.length_c   1.000
_cell.angle_alpha   90.00
_cell.angle_beta   90.00
_cell.angle_gamma   90.00
#
_symmetry.space_group_name_H-M   'P 1'
#
loop_
_entity.id
_entity.type
_entity.pdbx_description
1 polymer ?
#
loop_
_entity_poly.entity_id
_entity_poly.type
_entity_poly.pdbx_seq_one_letter_code
_entity_poly.pdbx_strand_id
1 'polypeptide(L)'
;MLIERETLERENRRLTRLLQRAKLRVPASIEEIDYRHPRGLERPKMAALASCDWIARHQNLLVTGPTGCGKTWIACALGNQACRRGISVRYFRLPRLLEQLRIGHGDGSYPRLMAQLAKCEILILDDWGIQKITAPQRADLMEV
;
A
#
# COMPACT_ATOMS: atom_id res chain seq x y z
N MET A 1 -23.76 -0.87 -26.33
CA MET A 1 -23.24 -1.76 -27.40
C MET A 1 -22.47 -2.93 -26.77
N LEU A 2 -22.35 -4.10 -27.42
CA LEU A 2 -21.71 -5.30 -26.86
C LEU A 2 -20.24 -5.06 -26.43
N ILE A 3 -19.53 -4.19 -27.14
CA ILE A 3 -18.11 -3.83 -26.91
C ILE A 3 -17.92 -3.07 -25.59
N GLU A 4 -18.81 -2.15 -25.25
CA GLU A 4 -18.73 -1.36 -24.01
C GLU A 4 -18.86 -2.27 -22.78
N ARG A 5 -19.76 -3.25 -22.85
CA ARG A 5 -19.96 -4.23 -21.79
C ARG A 5 -18.72 -5.10 -21.56
N GLU A 6 -18.08 -5.55 -22.64
CA GLU A 6 -16.86 -6.35 -22.53
C GLU A 6 -15.70 -5.56 -21.90
N THR A 7 -15.50 -4.30 -22.32
CA THR A 7 -14.47 -3.41 -21.75
C THR A 7 -14.69 -3.21 -20.26
N LEU A 8 -15.91 -2.89 -19.84
CA LEU A 8 -16.28 -2.74 -18.43
C LEU A 8 -16.04 -4.02 -17.62
N GLU A 9 -16.36 -5.19 -18.18
CA GLU A 9 -16.10 -6.46 -17.52
C GLU A 9 -14.60 -6.72 -17.32
N ARG A 10 -13.78 -6.42 -18.34
CA ARG A 10 -12.31 -6.57 -18.26
C ARG A 10 -11.72 -5.63 -17.21
N GLU A 11 -12.16 -4.38 -17.16
CA GLU A 11 -11.72 -3.38 -16.17
C GLU A 11 -12.12 -3.81 -14.75
N ASN A 12 -13.35 -4.25 -14.54
CA ASN A 12 -13.82 -4.74 -13.25
C ASN A 12 -13.02 -5.97 -12.78
N ARG A 13 -12.73 -6.92 -13.68
CA ARG A 13 -11.88 -8.08 -13.36
C ARG A 13 -10.45 -7.65 -13.02
N ARG A 14 -9.90 -6.63 -13.68
CA ARG A 14 -8.58 -6.07 -13.35
C ARG A 14 -8.60 -5.44 -11.95
N LEU A 15 -9.54 -4.55 -11.68
CA LEU A 15 -9.69 -3.88 -10.38
C LEU A 15 -9.85 -4.90 -9.24
N THR A 16 -10.70 -5.90 -9.43
CA THR A 16 -10.94 -6.97 -8.45
C THR A 16 -9.65 -7.71 -8.10
N ARG A 17 -8.86 -8.08 -9.13
CA ARG A 17 -7.55 -8.73 -8.93
C ARG A 17 -6.56 -7.83 -8.20
N LEU A 18 -6.52 -6.54 -8.51
CA LEU A 18 -5.63 -5.58 -7.84
C LEU A 18 -5.98 -5.46 -6.35
N LEU A 19 -7.25 -5.25 -6.03
CA LEU A 19 -7.72 -5.16 -4.63
C LEU A 19 -7.47 -6.44 -3.84
N GLN A 20 -7.69 -7.61 -4.45
CA GLN A 20 -7.40 -8.91 -3.83
C GLN A 20 -5.90 -9.10 -3.55
N ARG A 21 -5.03 -8.67 -4.46
CA ARG A 21 -3.57 -8.76 -4.31
C ARG A 21 -3.02 -7.72 -3.33
N ALA A 22 -3.68 -6.56 -3.21
CA ALA A 22 -3.29 -5.50 -2.30
C ALA A 22 -3.30 -5.93 -0.84
N LYS A 23 -4.24 -6.79 -0.44
CA LYS A 23 -4.38 -7.28 0.95
C LYS A 23 -4.42 -6.12 1.96
N LEU A 24 -5.11 -5.04 1.60
CA LEU A 24 -5.31 -3.88 2.45
C LEU A 24 -5.96 -4.32 3.76
N ARG A 25 -5.49 -3.77 4.88
CA ARG A 25 -5.92 -4.17 6.22
C ARG A 25 -7.34 -3.76 6.54
N VAL A 26 -7.78 -2.62 6.02
CA VAL A 26 -9.13 -2.09 6.23
C VAL A 26 -9.76 -1.67 4.90
N PRO A 27 -11.08 -1.85 4.74
CA PRO A 27 -11.81 -1.27 3.61
C PRO A 27 -11.91 0.24 3.85
N ALA A 28 -11.07 1.01 3.18
CA ALA A 28 -11.01 2.45 3.31
C ALA A 28 -11.08 3.10 1.92
N SER A 29 -11.74 4.25 1.83
CA SER A 29 -11.94 4.99 0.58
C SER A 29 -11.58 6.46 0.78
N ILE A 30 -11.05 7.14 -0.23
CA ILE A 30 -10.66 8.56 -0.10
C ILE A 30 -11.90 9.44 0.12
N GLU A 31 -13.05 9.01 -0.40
CA GLU A 31 -14.32 9.71 -0.28
C GLU A 31 -14.83 9.78 1.18
N GLU A 32 -14.43 8.83 2.02
CA GLU A 32 -14.83 8.72 3.44
C GLU A 32 -13.89 9.46 4.41
N ILE A 33 -12.93 10.26 3.93
CA ILE A 33 -12.02 10.99 4.82
C ILE A 33 -12.82 11.99 5.68
N ASP A 34 -12.79 11.80 7.01
CA ASP A 34 -13.24 12.83 7.95
C ASP A 34 -12.18 13.92 8.11
N TYR A 35 -12.49 15.12 7.60
CA TYR A 35 -11.69 16.34 7.72
C TYR A 35 -12.04 17.19 8.96
N ARG A 36 -13.08 16.84 9.71
CA ARG A 36 -13.48 17.57 10.94
C ARG A 36 -12.57 17.23 12.12
N HIS A 37 -11.96 16.05 12.09
CA HIS A 37 -11.03 15.62 13.13
C HIS A 37 -9.70 16.42 13.03
N PRO A 38 -9.18 17.02 14.13
CA PRO A 38 -8.03 17.91 14.11
C PRO A 38 -6.69 17.15 14.02
N ARG A 39 -6.51 16.39 12.94
CA ARG A 39 -5.31 15.58 12.64
C ARG A 39 -4.42 16.15 11.55
N GLY A 40 -4.59 17.43 11.22
CA GLY A 40 -3.76 18.14 10.24
C GLY A 40 -3.92 17.67 8.79
N LEU A 41 -5.09 17.12 8.44
CA LEU A 41 -5.39 16.74 7.05
C LEU A 41 -6.02 17.92 6.30
N GLU A 42 -5.36 18.35 5.25
CA GLU A 42 -5.83 19.40 4.36
C GLU A 42 -6.45 18.80 3.09
N ARG A 43 -7.66 19.25 2.72
CA ARG A 43 -8.37 18.76 1.52
C ARG A 43 -7.53 18.88 0.24
N PRO A 44 -6.85 20.00 -0.05
CA PRO A 44 -6.03 20.11 -1.27
C PRO A 44 -4.89 19.08 -1.31
N LYS A 45 -4.23 18.86 -0.16
CA LYS A 45 -3.16 17.87 -0.03
C LYS A 45 -3.67 16.45 -0.23
N MET A 46 -4.81 16.10 0.36
CA MET A 46 -5.41 14.77 0.17
C MET A 46 -5.88 14.54 -1.27
N ALA A 47 -6.42 15.57 -1.93
CA ALA A 47 -6.78 15.51 -3.34
C ALA A 47 -5.54 15.28 -4.24
N ALA A 48 -4.44 15.98 -3.97
CA ALA A 48 -3.17 15.78 -4.68
C ALA A 48 -2.59 14.37 -4.46
N LEU A 49 -2.69 13.82 -3.25
CA LEU A 49 -2.27 12.43 -3.00
C LEU A 49 -3.19 11.41 -3.72
N ALA A 50 -4.48 11.70 -3.82
CA ALA A 50 -5.47 10.86 -4.50
C ALA A 50 -5.41 10.89 -6.03
N SER A 51 -4.66 11.84 -6.62
CA SER A 51 -4.32 11.83 -8.04
C SER A 51 -3.32 10.71 -8.39
N CYS A 52 -2.58 10.23 -7.38
CA CYS A 52 -1.51 9.24 -7.54
C CYS A 52 -0.33 9.72 -8.40
N ASP A 53 -0.23 11.00 -8.74
CA ASP A 53 0.89 11.52 -9.57
C ASP A 53 2.25 11.35 -8.87
N TRP A 54 2.26 11.35 -7.54
CA TRP A 54 3.45 11.08 -6.74
C TRP A 54 4.02 9.66 -6.97
N ILE A 55 3.16 8.68 -7.31
CA ILE A 55 3.56 7.32 -7.65
C ILE A 55 4.32 7.32 -8.98
N ALA A 56 3.79 8.01 -9.99
CA ALA A 56 4.42 8.16 -11.30
C ALA A 56 5.76 8.94 -11.21
N ARG A 57 5.93 9.78 -10.18
CA ARG A 57 7.18 10.50 -9.88
C ARG A 57 8.14 9.71 -8.99
N HIS A 58 7.84 8.45 -8.67
CA HIS A 58 8.63 7.60 -7.79
C HIS A 58 8.91 8.23 -6.41
N GLN A 59 7.93 8.95 -5.86
CA GLN A 59 8.06 9.59 -4.55
C GLN A 59 7.57 8.67 -3.42
N ASN A 60 8.27 8.70 -2.29
CA ASN A 60 7.83 7.99 -1.09
C ASN A 60 6.87 8.85 -0.27
N LEU A 61 5.83 8.24 0.29
CA LEU A 61 4.90 8.89 1.20
C LEU A 61 5.10 8.39 2.62
N LEU A 62 5.47 9.30 3.52
CA LEU A 62 5.53 9.02 4.95
C LEU A 62 4.31 9.63 5.66
N VAL A 63 3.48 8.78 6.27
CA VAL A 63 2.33 9.21 7.07
C VAL A 63 2.69 9.14 8.55
N THR A 64 2.81 10.31 9.19
CA THR A 64 3.18 10.42 10.60
C THR A 64 2.02 10.95 11.44
N GLY A 65 2.13 10.79 12.76
CA GLY A 65 1.15 11.29 13.73
C GLY A 65 0.94 10.33 14.90
N PRO A 66 0.21 10.76 15.94
CA PRO A 66 -0.06 9.94 17.12
C PRO A 66 -0.79 8.63 16.79
N THR A 67 -0.69 7.66 17.70
CA THR A 67 -1.47 6.42 17.62
C THR A 67 -2.97 6.74 17.65
N GLY A 68 -3.77 6.03 16.85
CA GLY A 68 -5.22 6.23 16.79
C GLY A 68 -5.71 7.31 15.80
N CYS A 69 -4.85 8.16 15.22
CA CYS A 69 -5.27 9.22 14.29
C CYS A 69 -5.70 8.74 12.88
N GLY A 70 -5.73 7.42 12.65
CA GLY A 70 -6.16 6.82 11.38
C GLY A 70 -5.08 6.68 10.31
N LYS A 71 -3.79 6.63 10.67
CA LYS A 71 -2.67 6.45 9.71
C LYS A 71 -2.85 5.22 8.82
N THR A 72 -3.09 4.06 9.43
CA THR A 72 -3.40 2.80 8.72
C THR A 72 -4.58 2.95 7.77
N TRP A 73 -5.62 3.67 8.19
CA TRP A 73 -6.81 3.89 7.38
C TRP A 73 -6.51 4.77 6.17
N ILE A 74 -5.79 5.88 6.35
CA ILE A 74 -5.36 6.78 5.26
C ILE A 74 -4.48 6.03 4.26
N ALA A 75 -3.53 5.23 4.74
CA ALA A 75 -2.68 4.41 3.87
C ALA A 75 -3.51 3.41 3.06
N CYS A 76 -4.51 2.75 3.68
CA CYS A 76 -5.41 1.85 2.97
C CYS A 76 -6.32 2.60 1.97
N ALA A 77 -6.80 3.79 2.30
CA ALA A 77 -7.62 4.61 1.39
C ALA A 77 -6.83 5.01 0.14
N LEU A 78 -5.58 5.46 0.31
CA LEU A 78 -4.67 5.77 -0.79
C LEU A 78 -4.31 4.52 -1.61
N GLY A 79 -4.09 3.38 -0.96
CA GLY A 79 -3.85 2.10 -1.64
C GLY A 79 -5.05 1.62 -2.46
N ASN A 80 -6.26 1.77 -1.93
CA ASN A 80 -7.50 1.46 -2.66
C ASN A 80 -7.64 2.38 -3.88
N GLN A 81 -7.40 3.68 -3.69
CA GLN A 81 -7.43 4.65 -4.78
C GLN A 81 -6.41 4.34 -5.88
N ALA A 82 -5.19 3.93 -5.52
CA ALA A 82 -4.19 3.48 -6.49
C ALA A 82 -4.67 2.24 -7.27
N CYS A 83 -5.27 1.25 -6.59
CA CYS A 83 -5.88 0.09 -7.26
C CYS A 83 -7.00 0.49 -8.23
N ARG A 84 -7.86 1.46 -7.86
CA ARG A 84 -8.90 2.02 -8.74
C ARG A 84 -8.31 2.70 -9.99
N ARG A 85 -7.10 3.25 -9.88
CA ARG A 85 -6.33 3.79 -11.01
C ARG A 85 -5.53 2.73 -11.78
N GLY A 86 -5.72 1.45 -11.48
CA GLY A 86 -5.06 0.35 -12.18
C GLY A 86 -3.63 0.05 -11.73
N ILE A 87 -3.17 0.69 -10.64
CA ILE A 87 -1.82 0.56 -10.06
C ILE A 87 -1.80 -0.63 -9.09
N SER A 88 -0.74 -1.42 -9.18
CA SER A 88 -0.51 -2.57 -8.32
C SER A 88 0.01 -2.15 -6.94
N VAL A 89 -0.73 -2.54 -5.90
CA VAL A 89 -0.41 -2.23 -4.50
C VAL A 89 -0.18 -3.53 -3.73
N ARG A 90 0.65 -3.48 -2.70
CA ARG A 90 0.74 -4.52 -1.67
C ARG A 90 0.90 -3.90 -0.29
N TYR A 91 0.12 -4.38 0.67
CA TYR A 91 0.20 -3.97 2.07
C TYR A 91 0.90 -5.03 2.92
N PHE A 92 1.77 -4.57 3.82
CA PHE A 92 2.31 -5.35 4.93
C PHE A 92 2.32 -4.55 6.22
N ARG A 93 2.12 -5.25 7.35
CA ARG A 93 2.63 -4.76 8.62
C ARG A 93 4.12 -5.08 8.66
N LEU A 94 4.95 -4.09 8.93
CA LEU A 94 6.40 -4.23 8.89
C LEU A 94 6.92 -5.42 9.71
N PRO A 95 6.48 -5.64 10.97
CA PRO A 95 6.97 -6.79 11.76
C PRO A 95 6.68 -8.15 11.09
N ARG A 96 5.56 -8.27 10.37
CA ARG A 96 5.22 -9.51 9.65
C ARG A 96 6.06 -9.70 8.40
N LEU A 97 6.38 -8.63 7.69
CA LEU A 97 7.26 -8.69 6.52
C LEU A 97 8.67 -9.11 6.94
N LEU A 98 9.22 -8.49 7.99
CA LEU A 98 10.54 -8.82 8.53
C LEU A 98 10.63 -10.29 8.95
N GLU A 99 9.58 -10.82 9.58
CA GLU A 99 9.54 -12.24 9.93
C GLU A 99 9.48 -13.15 8.70
N GLN A 100 8.73 -12.77 7.66
CA GLN A 100 8.69 -13.51 6.40
C GLN A 100 10.04 -13.52 5.68
N LEU A 101 10.77 -12.39 5.70
CA LEU A 101 12.12 -12.30 5.13
C LEU A 101 13.09 -13.21 5.91
N ARG A 102 13.03 -13.17 7.25
CA ARG A 102 13.83 -14.03 8.12
C ARG A 102 13.59 -15.52 7.87
N ILE A 103 12.32 -15.94 7.76
CA ILE A 103 11.97 -17.33 7.43
C ILE A 103 12.45 -17.69 6.02
N GLY A 104 12.27 -16.78 5.06
CA GLY A 104 12.66 -16.95 3.66
C GLY A 104 14.14 -17.23 3.46
N HIS A 105 14.99 -16.61 4.29
CA HIS A 105 16.43 -16.89 4.30
C HIS A 105 16.74 -18.30 4.80
N GLY A 106 15.93 -18.85 5.70
CA GLY A 106 16.13 -20.19 6.28
C GLY A 106 15.52 -21.33 5.47
N ASP A 107 14.43 -21.09 4.74
CA ASP A 107 13.68 -22.12 4.00
C ASP A 107 13.83 -22.03 2.46
N GLY A 108 14.60 -21.06 1.97
CA GLY A 108 14.85 -20.84 0.55
C GLY A 108 13.72 -20.10 -0.20
N SER A 109 12.68 -19.63 0.50
CA SER A 109 11.57 -18.89 -0.11
C SER A 109 11.87 -17.40 -0.34
N TYR A 110 13.02 -16.88 0.13
CA TYR A 110 13.41 -15.48 -0.01
C TYR A 110 13.32 -14.94 -1.46
N PRO A 111 13.93 -15.57 -2.48
CA PRO A 111 13.89 -15.04 -3.85
C PRO A 111 12.46 -14.94 -4.39
N ARG A 112 11.58 -15.86 -3.99
CA ARG A 112 10.16 -15.84 -4.39
C ARG A 112 9.42 -14.68 -3.76
N LEU A 113 9.68 -14.37 -2.49
CA LEU A 113 9.09 -13.22 -1.80
C LEU A 113 9.55 -11.91 -2.47
N MET A 114 10.85 -11.76 -2.71
CA MET A 114 11.40 -10.57 -3.38
C MET A 114 10.84 -10.39 -4.78
N ALA A 115 10.77 -11.46 -5.58
CA ALA A 115 10.16 -11.41 -6.90
C ALA A 115 8.64 -11.08 -6.87
N GLN A 116 7.96 -11.33 -5.75
CA GLN A 116 6.57 -10.89 -5.57
C GLN A 116 6.49 -9.41 -5.20
N LEU A 117 7.37 -8.91 -4.34
CA LEU A 117 7.43 -7.50 -3.94
C LEU A 117 7.81 -6.61 -5.12
N ALA A 118 8.80 -7.01 -5.93
CA ALA A 118 9.23 -6.29 -7.12
C ALA A 118 8.13 -6.14 -8.21
N LYS A 119 7.04 -6.91 -8.12
CA LYS A 119 5.92 -6.85 -9.07
C LYS A 119 4.84 -5.84 -8.68
N CYS A 120 4.87 -5.27 -7.47
CA CYS A 120 3.95 -4.20 -7.10
C CYS A 120 4.63 -2.83 -7.28
N GLU A 121 3.88 -1.87 -7.79
CA GLU A 121 4.33 -0.50 -7.97
C GLU A 121 4.34 0.27 -6.64
N ILE A 122 3.50 -0.12 -5.68
CA ILE A 122 3.46 0.46 -4.34
C ILE A 122 3.47 -0.62 -3.27
N LEU A 123 4.42 -0.48 -2.34
CA LEU A 123 4.50 -1.23 -1.10
C LEU A 123 4.10 -0.35 0.08
N ILE A 124 3.00 -0.68 0.75
CA ILE A 124 2.57 -0.01 1.97
C ILE A 124 3.14 -0.77 3.17
N LEU A 125 4.02 -0.10 3.92
CA LEU A 125 4.61 -0.62 5.16
C LEU A 125 4.01 0.10 6.36
N ASP A 126 3.11 -0.59 7.07
CA ASP A 126 2.46 -0.09 8.27
C ASP A 126 3.18 -0.56 9.55
N ASP A 127 2.84 0.04 10.69
CA ASP A 127 3.49 -0.23 11.98
C ASP A 127 5.01 0.04 11.96
N TRP A 128 5.44 0.97 11.10
CA TRP A 128 6.84 1.39 11.00
C TRP A 128 7.30 2.02 12.33
N GLY A 129 8.41 1.51 12.88
CA GLY A 129 9.00 2.03 14.12
C GLY A 129 8.36 1.53 15.42
N ILE A 130 7.42 0.57 15.39
CA ILE A 130 6.89 -0.07 16.62
C ILE A 130 7.95 -0.96 17.29
N GLN A 131 8.89 -1.51 16.52
CA GLN A 131 9.99 -2.33 17.02
C GLN A 131 11.33 -1.80 16.50
N LYS A 132 12.41 -2.03 17.26
CA LYS A 132 13.76 -1.73 16.81
C LYS A 132 14.11 -2.65 15.64
N ILE A 133 14.49 -2.05 14.51
CA ILE A 133 14.94 -2.77 13.31
C ILE A 133 16.41 -3.16 13.50
N THR A 134 16.69 -4.46 13.43
CA THR A 134 18.06 -5.00 13.56
C THR A 134 18.89 -4.70 12.30
N ALA A 135 20.21 -4.86 12.36
CA ALA A 135 21.07 -4.63 11.19
C ALA A 135 20.71 -5.53 9.99
N PRO A 136 20.47 -6.86 10.16
CA PRO A 136 20.02 -7.71 9.06
C PRO A 136 18.68 -7.26 8.47
N GLN A 137 17.69 -6.96 9.31
CA GLN A 137 16.38 -6.48 8.85
C GLN A 137 16.46 -5.16 8.07
N ARG A 138 17.40 -4.28 8.43
CA ARG A 138 17.65 -3.05 7.69
C ARG A 138 18.24 -3.33 6.31
N ALA A 139 19.16 -4.29 6.20
CA ALA A 139 19.72 -4.71 4.93
C ALA A 139 18.61 -5.27 4.03
N ASP A 140 17.76 -6.16 4.56
CA ASP A 140 16.62 -6.71 3.81
C ASP A 140 15.70 -5.60 3.29
N LEU A 141 15.39 -4.59 4.11
CA LEU A 141 14.52 -3.46 3.69
C LEU A 141 15.14 -2.58 2.60
N MET A 142 16.46 -2.59 2.43
CA MET A 142 17.14 -1.86 1.36
C MET A 142 17.14 -2.64 0.04
N GLU A 143 16.90 -3.95 0.08
CA GLU A 143 16.78 -4.81 -1.11
C GLU A 143 15.36 -4.86 -1.67
N VAL A 144 14.36 -4.50 -0.85
CA VAL A 144 12.94 -4.43 -1.21
C VAL A 144 12.64 -3.18 -2.03
#